data_AF-A0A7W1JMY8-F1
#
_entry.id   AF-A0A7W1JMY8-F1
#
_cell.length_a   1.000
_cell.length_b   1.000
_cell.length_c   1.000
_cell.angle_alpha   90.00
_cell.angle_beta   90.00
_cell.angle_gamma   90.00
#
_symmetry.space_group_name_H-M   'P 1'
#
loop_
_entity.id
_entity.type
_entity.pdbx_description
1 polymer ?
#
loop_
_entity_poly.entity_id
_entity_poly.type
_entity_poly.pdbx_seq_one_letter_code
_entity_poly.pdbx_strand_id
1 'polypeptide(L)'
;MPKFNIINNTNEIKLNNNWLDSEKFNSKDRIVDANGKSVASDYAGNRYRLITKKERNFSFFERTGRIFLGVLASLCTLGCALYFKPILKLFTKQKESIRFGVLEKQTKFKVEEGKIVYLEPELLYMGTKISKDQELNFALIKTDHKEKLIAITTAPDDNKCKIYEGSPFEALLMLAQNKAEPMFFGGGLHYGSPINHFLKHPSNSIINEEEFYKFLLEKDNKGTPRICTLNSESTLEVLTTIKEKNISINLHEKTSQDKTLFSHWVGRNKPKILELILELDPSVIEQIKDQKESAFVDAALEGHKKEAELLINAMENREMPLSDEEVWIKRAYKNDCEFSDEAFNQLSQALKLDIYFVANAFGSVELVKKLRDLGMYEDPITLTGKSIFASNMDIVTTRNTMERFLKELRIDGLLLTHNEFNQLDKNKYMSKVDQIGRIQGKNFIERLVKENGLKHIKVPKKIVVLDKGIETISFRLFQSLEMIPKSDQITIYAELVKPVQRKLSLEEAIEFMIILEKTGYNDFFGQNFFYCEDGIYFIDTEFKDFSPTKPKFGAIKSLKDCLEPKDVDKFLEEYEKRKKNYDDEKDAREAQMKAYKTAFSNFNKNLVGGYDTNYFSFPLNSLS
;
A
#
# COMPACT_ATOMS: atom_id res chain seq x y z
N MET A 1 -47.20 -13.11 -0.66
CA MET A 1 -45.98 -12.38 -0.21
C MET A 1 -45.44 -13.05 1.05
N PRO A 2 -44.15 -12.90 1.42
CA PRO A 2 -43.69 -13.35 2.73
C PRO A 2 -44.45 -12.61 3.84
N LYS A 3 -44.81 -13.30 4.94
CA LYS A 3 -45.46 -12.67 6.09
C LYS A 3 -44.47 -11.72 6.75
N PHE A 4 -44.94 -10.54 7.13
CA PHE A 4 -44.16 -9.51 7.80
C PHE A 4 -44.85 -9.18 9.13
N ASN A 5 -44.10 -9.29 10.23
CA ASN A 5 -44.59 -8.98 11.57
C ASN A 5 -43.76 -7.84 12.15
N ILE A 6 -44.45 -6.86 12.73
CA ILE A 6 -43.83 -5.77 13.46
C ILE A 6 -43.71 -6.21 14.93
N ILE A 7 -42.52 -6.03 15.50
CA ILE A 7 -42.22 -6.35 16.89
C ILE A 7 -41.48 -5.18 17.54
N ASN A 8 -41.56 -5.04 18.85
CA ASN A 8 -40.77 -4.03 19.55
C ASN A 8 -39.34 -4.51 19.83
N ASN A 9 -39.18 -5.81 20.09
CA ASN A 9 -37.88 -6.45 20.35
C ASN A 9 -37.89 -7.93 19.94
N THR A 10 -36.71 -8.54 19.87
CA THR A 10 -36.54 -9.94 19.45
C THR A 10 -37.19 -10.96 20.38
N ASN A 11 -37.47 -10.61 21.64
CA ASN A 11 -38.07 -11.51 22.62
C ASN A 11 -39.58 -11.73 22.37
N GLU A 12 -40.22 -10.88 21.57
CA GLU A 12 -41.62 -11.03 21.17
C GLU A 12 -41.82 -12.14 20.11
N ILE A 13 -40.73 -12.68 19.53
CA ILE A 13 -40.79 -13.73 18.52
C ILE A 13 -41.14 -15.08 19.18
N LYS A 14 -42.44 -15.33 19.35
CA LYS A 14 -42.98 -16.62 19.83
C LYS A 14 -43.29 -17.54 18.65
N LEU A 15 -42.26 -18.26 18.18
CA LEU A 15 -42.41 -19.33 17.17
C LEU A 15 -42.00 -20.67 17.79
N ASN A 16 -42.56 -21.77 17.28
CA ASN A 16 -42.12 -23.11 17.70
C ASN A 16 -40.72 -23.44 17.15
N ASN A 17 -40.09 -24.47 17.71
CA ASN A 17 -38.70 -24.86 17.42
C ASN A 17 -38.44 -25.27 15.96
N ASN A 18 -39.47 -25.39 15.13
CA ASN A 18 -39.32 -25.70 13.70
C ASN A 18 -38.94 -24.47 12.86
N TRP A 19 -38.99 -23.26 13.43
CA TRP A 19 -38.57 -22.02 12.77
C TRP A 19 -37.13 -21.66 13.14
N LEU A 20 -36.24 -21.69 12.16
CA LEU A 20 -34.82 -21.38 12.31
C LEU A 20 -34.48 -20.04 11.68
N ASP A 21 -33.37 -19.42 12.10
CA ASP A 21 -32.85 -18.23 11.42
C ASP A 21 -32.39 -18.59 10.00
N SER A 22 -32.72 -17.72 9.05
CA SER A 22 -32.35 -17.88 7.65
C SER A 22 -30.84 -17.66 7.46
N GLU A 23 -30.12 -18.68 6.98
CA GLU A 23 -28.68 -18.57 6.64
C GLU A 23 -28.37 -17.43 5.65
N LYS A 24 -29.30 -17.13 4.74
CA LYS A 24 -29.17 -16.04 3.76
C LYS A 24 -30.26 -14.99 3.94
N PHE A 25 -29.91 -13.82 4.47
CA PHE A 25 -30.81 -12.68 4.65
C PHE A 25 -30.26 -11.38 4.05
N ASN A 26 -30.17 -11.34 2.72
CA ASN A 26 -29.61 -10.21 1.97
C ASN A 26 -30.40 -8.88 2.12
N SER A 27 -31.57 -8.91 2.75
CA SER A 27 -32.38 -7.72 3.03
C SER A 27 -32.44 -7.38 4.52
N LYS A 28 -31.49 -7.89 5.32
CA LYS A 28 -31.29 -7.43 6.68
C LYS A 28 -31.05 -5.92 6.65
N ASP A 29 -31.61 -5.23 7.63
CA ASP A 29 -31.54 -3.77 7.81
C ASP A 29 -32.26 -2.93 6.74
N ARG A 30 -32.93 -3.57 5.77
CA ARG A 30 -33.77 -2.84 4.80
C ARG A 30 -34.96 -2.18 5.50
N ILE A 31 -35.25 -0.95 5.11
CA ILE A 31 -36.40 -0.17 5.60
C ILE A 31 -37.64 -0.46 4.77
N VAL A 32 -38.75 -0.74 5.47
CA VAL A 32 -40.04 -1.10 4.87
C VAL A 32 -41.21 -0.39 5.55
N ASP A 33 -42.35 -0.32 4.86
CA ASP A 33 -43.63 0.09 5.44
C ASP A 33 -44.25 -1.02 6.31
N ALA A 34 -45.41 -0.74 6.90
CA ALA A 34 -46.17 -1.71 7.69
C ALA A 34 -46.59 -2.97 6.89
N ASN A 35 -46.54 -2.93 5.57
CA ASN A 35 -46.86 -4.05 4.68
C ASN A 35 -45.61 -4.83 4.23
N GLY A 36 -44.41 -4.45 4.68
CA GLY A 36 -43.15 -5.06 4.29
C GLY A 36 -42.67 -4.68 2.88
N LYS A 37 -43.21 -3.59 2.29
CA LYS A 37 -42.77 -3.02 1.02
C LYS A 37 -41.64 -2.03 1.26
N SER A 38 -40.66 -2.00 0.35
CA SER A 38 -39.58 -1.00 0.41
C SER A 38 -40.17 0.39 0.28
N VAL A 39 -39.70 1.32 1.11
CA VAL A 39 -40.12 2.72 1.09
C VAL A 39 -38.97 3.62 0.63
N ALA A 40 -39.32 4.72 -0.03
CA ALA A 40 -38.38 5.78 -0.38
C ALA A 40 -38.01 6.60 0.87
N SER A 41 -36.90 7.34 0.78
CA SER A 41 -36.35 8.14 1.88
C SER A 41 -37.26 9.28 2.33
N ASP A 42 -38.23 9.70 1.52
CA ASP A 42 -39.23 10.74 1.77
C ASP A 42 -40.57 10.20 2.31
N TYR A 43 -40.69 8.88 2.51
CA TYR A 43 -41.94 8.27 2.98
C TYR A 43 -42.37 8.80 4.36
N ALA A 44 -43.52 9.47 4.42
CA ALA A 44 -44.03 10.14 5.62
C ALA A 44 -44.62 9.20 6.69
N GLY A 45 -44.84 7.93 6.37
CA GLY A 45 -45.41 6.94 7.29
C GLY A 45 -44.37 6.30 8.23
N ASN A 46 -44.86 5.46 9.14
CA ASN A 46 -44.00 4.66 10.02
C ASN A 46 -43.07 3.75 9.21
N ARG A 47 -41.79 3.76 9.58
CA ARG A 47 -40.73 2.98 8.94
C ARG A 47 -40.31 1.85 9.86
N TYR A 48 -40.03 0.69 9.28
CA TYR A 48 -39.63 -0.50 10.03
C TYR A 48 -38.35 -1.07 9.46
N ARG A 49 -37.36 -1.31 10.32
CA ARG A 49 -36.10 -1.96 9.94
C ARG A 49 -36.21 -3.47 10.07
N LEU A 50 -35.89 -4.20 9.00
CA LEU A 50 -35.88 -5.66 9.01
C LEU A 50 -34.72 -6.22 9.84
N ILE A 51 -35.00 -6.86 10.97
CA ILE A 51 -33.95 -7.34 11.88
C ILE A 51 -33.66 -8.83 11.77
N THR A 52 -34.67 -9.65 11.49
CA THR A 52 -34.49 -11.09 11.32
C THR A 52 -35.51 -11.70 10.35
N LYS A 53 -35.13 -12.85 9.80
CA LYS A 53 -35.93 -13.67 8.90
C LYS A 53 -35.88 -15.11 9.39
N LYS A 54 -37.04 -15.63 9.79
CA LYS A 54 -37.21 -17.01 10.24
C LYS A 54 -37.75 -17.87 9.10
N GLU A 55 -37.23 -19.08 8.94
CA GLU A 55 -37.65 -20.04 7.93
C GLU A 55 -37.94 -21.40 8.55
N ARG A 56 -38.92 -22.10 7.97
CA ARG A 56 -39.16 -23.53 8.25
C ARG A 56 -39.42 -24.28 6.96
N ASN A 57 -39.14 -25.58 6.95
CA ASN A 57 -39.58 -26.45 5.86
C ASN A 57 -41.10 -26.65 5.93
N PHE A 58 -41.75 -26.77 4.77
CA PHE A 58 -43.14 -27.20 4.73
C PHE A 58 -43.27 -28.63 5.27
N SER A 59 -44.34 -28.90 6.01
CA SER A 59 -44.69 -30.25 6.41
C SER A 59 -45.05 -31.10 5.19
N PHE A 60 -45.03 -32.42 5.36
CA PHE A 60 -45.43 -33.35 4.30
C PHE A 60 -46.84 -33.02 3.77
N PHE A 61 -47.81 -32.82 4.67
CA PHE A 61 -49.19 -32.49 4.29
C PHE A 61 -49.31 -31.13 3.57
N GLU A 62 -48.57 -30.10 4.02
CA GLU A 62 -48.54 -28.81 3.33
C GLU A 62 -47.97 -28.93 1.92
N ARG A 63 -46.91 -29.72 1.75
CA ARG A 63 -46.29 -29.95 0.45
C ARG A 63 -47.24 -30.68 -0.50
N THR A 64 -47.87 -31.76 -0.02
CA THR A 64 -48.86 -32.53 -0.80
C THR A 64 -50.05 -31.67 -1.19
N GLY A 65 -50.60 -30.88 -0.25
CA GLY A 65 -51.70 -29.96 -0.54
C GLY A 65 -51.33 -28.89 -1.56
N ARG A 66 -50.13 -28.31 -1.48
CA ARG A 66 -49.63 -27.33 -2.47
C ARG A 66 -49.50 -27.96 -3.86
N ILE A 67 -48.92 -29.16 -3.95
CA ILE A 67 -48.78 -29.87 -5.23
C ILE A 67 -50.16 -30.17 -5.82
N PHE A 68 -51.10 -30.68 -5.02
CA PHE A 68 -52.46 -30.95 -5.46
C PHE A 68 -53.16 -29.69 -5.99
N LEU A 69 -53.09 -28.57 -5.27
CA LEU A 69 -53.63 -27.28 -5.72
C LEU A 69 -52.95 -26.79 -7.00
N GLY A 70 -51.63 -26.98 -7.13
CA GLY A 70 -50.89 -26.66 -8.33
C GLY A 70 -51.38 -27.47 -9.53
N VAL A 71 -51.51 -28.79 -9.38
CA VAL A 71 -52.00 -29.70 -10.43
C VAL A 71 -53.43 -29.34 -10.82
N LEU A 72 -54.32 -29.13 -9.85
CA LEU A 72 -55.70 -28.75 -10.12
C LEU A 72 -55.80 -27.44 -10.90
N ALA A 73 -55.03 -26.41 -10.50
CA ALA A 73 -54.99 -25.14 -11.21
C ALA A 73 -54.42 -25.29 -12.64
N SER A 74 -53.41 -26.15 -12.82
CA SER A 74 -52.88 -26.50 -14.15
C SER A 74 -53.93 -27.20 -15.02
N LEU A 75 -54.69 -28.15 -14.48
CA LEU A 75 -55.74 -28.84 -15.22
C LEU A 75 -56.88 -27.90 -15.62
N CYS A 76 -57.39 -27.09 -14.68
CA CYS A 76 -58.49 -26.15 -14.92
C CYS A 76 -58.15 -25.04 -15.94
N THR A 77 -56.86 -24.80 -16.18
CA THR A 77 -56.38 -23.80 -17.15
C THR A 77 -55.72 -24.41 -18.38
N LEU A 78 -55.86 -25.72 -18.60
CA LEU A 78 -55.24 -26.46 -19.70
C LEU A 78 -53.71 -26.23 -19.80
N GLY A 79 -53.04 -26.11 -18.66
CA GLY A 79 -51.59 -25.92 -18.56
C GLY A 79 -51.12 -24.47 -18.55
N CYS A 80 -51.96 -23.50 -18.94
CA CYS A 80 -51.58 -22.08 -18.99
C CYS A 80 -51.13 -21.51 -17.63
N ALA A 81 -51.71 -22.01 -16.54
CA ALA A 81 -51.32 -21.66 -15.18
C ALA A 81 -49.84 -21.88 -14.84
N LEU A 82 -49.15 -22.81 -15.52
CA LEU A 82 -47.74 -23.12 -15.23
C LEU A 82 -46.81 -21.95 -15.54
N TYR A 83 -47.19 -21.06 -16.46
CA TYR A 83 -46.45 -19.83 -16.76
C TYR A 83 -46.64 -18.75 -15.69
N PHE A 84 -47.60 -18.90 -14.77
CA PHE A 84 -47.87 -17.93 -13.72
C PHE A 84 -47.01 -18.21 -12.48
N LYS A 85 -46.13 -17.26 -12.12
CA LYS A 85 -45.18 -17.39 -10.99
C LYS A 85 -45.81 -17.87 -9.67
N PRO A 86 -47.01 -17.42 -9.25
CA PRO A 86 -47.69 -17.94 -8.06
C PRO A 86 -47.95 -19.45 -8.08
N ILE A 87 -48.30 -20.02 -9.24
CA ILE A 87 -48.61 -21.44 -9.39
C ILE A 87 -47.31 -22.26 -9.46
N LEU A 88 -46.30 -21.76 -10.17
CA LEU A 88 -44.96 -22.39 -10.15
C LEU A 88 -44.38 -22.47 -8.72
N LYS A 89 -44.67 -21.48 -7.86
CA LYS A 89 -44.29 -21.47 -6.44
C LYS A 89 -45.00 -22.53 -5.61
N LEU A 90 -46.10 -23.12 -6.06
CA LEU A 90 -46.74 -24.24 -5.38
C LEU A 90 -45.87 -25.50 -5.48
N PHE A 91 -45.19 -25.70 -6.62
CA PHE A 91 -44.31 -26.84 -6.87
C PHE A 91 -42.88 -26.63 -6.36
N THR A 92 -42.33 -25.43 -6.52
CA THR A 92 -40.88 -25.18 -6.32
C THR A 92 -40.51 -24.69 -4.93
N LYS A 93 -41.44 -24.05 -4.21
CA LYS A 93 -41.12 -23.45 -2.91
C LYS A 93 -41.08 -24.51 -1.82
N GLN A 94 -39.90 -24.73 -1.23
CA GLN A 94 -39.68 -25.74 -0.18
C GLN A 94 -39.85 -25.21 1.25
N LYS A 95 -39.71 -23.89 1.46
CA LYS A 95 -39.70 -23.26 2.78
C LYS A 95 -40.80 -22.21 2.94
N GLU A 96 -41.36 -22.11 4.14
CA GLU A 96 -42.10 -20.92 4.58
C GLU A 96 -41.13 -19.94 5.24
N SER A 97 -41.38 -18.64 5.09
CA SER A 97 -40.51 -17.59 5.61
C SER A 97 -41.35 -16.46 6.22
N ILE A 98 -40.97 -16.01 7.41
CA ILE A 98 -41.54 -14.84 8.09
C ILE A 98 -40.41 -13.83 8.32
N ARG A 99 -40.68 -12.55 8.08
CA ARG A 99 -39.77 -11.45 8.37
C ARG A 99 -40.29 -10.68 9.56
N PHE A 100 -39.37 -10.23 10.41
CA PHE A 100 -39.70 -9.36 11.53
C PHE A 100 -38.99 -8.02 11.37
N GLY A 101 -39.72 -6.95 11.66
CA GLY A 101 -39.19 -5.60 11.66
C GLY A 101 -39.48 -4.89 12.98
N VAL A 102 -38.57 -4.01 13.37
CA VAL A 102 -38.75 -3.11 14.51
C VAL A 102 -39.05 -1.70 14.00
N LEU A 103 -39.87 -0.95 14.72
CA LEU A 103 -40.13 0.45 14.39
C LEU A 103 -38.81 1.22 14.40
N GLU A 104 -38.46 1.80 13.27
CA GLU A 104 -37.33 2.71 13.16
C GLU A 104 -37.78 4.05 13.75
N LYS A 105 -37.42 4.29 15.02
CA LYS A 105 -37.62 5.59 15.64
C LYS A 105 -36.80 6.61 14.86
N GLN A 106 -37.47 7.47 14.08
CA GLN A 106 -36.82 8.60 13.43
C GLN A 106 -36.12 9.44 14.51
N THR A 107 -34.86 9.81 14.27
CA THR A 107 -34.15 10.79 15.08
C THR A 107 -34.95 12.10 15.05
N LYS A 108 -35.69 12.38 16.12
CA LYS A 108 -36.42 13.63 16.26
C LYS A 108 -35.54 14.60 17.01
N PHE A 109 -35.11 15.65 16.32
CA PHE A 109 -34.56 16.84 16.95
C PHE A 109 -35.69 17.54 17.71
N LYS A 110 -35.46 17.87 18.98
CA LYS A 110 -36.37 18.72 19.74
C LYS A 110 -35.70 20.07 19.97
N VAL A 111 -36.44 21.14 19.68
CA VAL A 111 -36.05 22.50 19.99
C VAL A 111 -36.67 22.85 21.33
N GLU A 112 -35.84 23.15 22.33
CA GLU A 112 -36.27 23.71 23.61
C GLU A 112 -35.52 25.02 23.83
N GLU A 113 -36.26 26.09 24.14
CA GLU A 113 -35.73 27.42 24.50
C GLU A 113 -34.69 28.00 23.52
N GLY A 114 -34.90 27.85 22.22
CA GLY A 114 -33.98 28.41 21.21
C GLY A 114 -32.65 27.65 21.07
N LYS A 115 -32.54 26.46 21.66
CA LYS A 115 -31.43 25.52 21.45
C LYS A 115 -31.96 24.22 20.85
N ILE A 116 -31.27 23.66 19.86
CA ILE A 116 -31.46 22.26 19.51
C ILE A 116 -30.80 21.46 20.63
N VAL A 117 -31.61 20.81 21.46
CA VAL A 117 -31.12 19.83 22.43
C VAL A 117 -31.11 18.50 21.70
N TYR A 118 -29.90 17.98 21.48
CA TYR A 118 -29.71 16.60 21.05
C TYR A 118 -30.37 15.69 22.10
N LEU A 119 -31.50 15.09 21.76
CA LEU A 119 -32.09 14.05 22.59
C LEU A 119 -31.27 12.78 22.34
N GLU A 120 -30.49 12.45 23.36
CA GLU A 120 -29.69 11.25 23.58
C GLU A 120 -30.16 10.03 22.76
N PRO A 121 -29.26 9.34 22.02
CA PRO A 121 -29.62 8.10 21.37
C PRO A 121 -29.78 7.03 22.45
N GLU A 122 -31.03 6.74 22.85
CA GLU A 122 -31.34 5.61 23.76
C GLU A 122 -30.96 4.22 23.17
N LEU A 123 -30.31 4.16 22.01
CA LEU A 123 -29.80 2.93 21.39
C LEU A 123 -28.27 2.96 21.17
N LEU A 124 -27.52 3.59 22.07
CA LEU A 124 -26.11 3.23 22.31
C LEU A 124 -25.98 2.34 23.55
N TYR A 125 -26.71 1.23 23.58
CA TYR A 125 -26.38 0.11 24.45
C TYR A 125 -25.92 -1.08 23.60
N MET A 126 -24.67 -1.51 23.82
CA MET A 126 -24.00 -2.67 23.25
C MET A 126 -23.61 -2.58 21.75
N GLY A 127 -22.56 -1.82 21.45
CA GLY A 127 -21.50 -2.29 20.54
C GLY A 127 -21.84 -2.59 19.06
N THR A 128 -22.71 -1.81 18.42
CA THR A 128 -22.89 -1.90 16.96
C THR A 128 -22.31 -0.69 16.23
N LYS A 129 -21.43 -0.98 15.27
CA LYS A 129 -20.86 -0.08 14.26
C LYS A 129 -21.85 1.00 13.83
N ILE A 130 -21.40 2.25 13.90
CA ILE A 130 -21.90 3.34 13.07
C ILE A 130 -21.81 2.83 11.61
N SER A 131 -22.96 2.55 11.00
CA SER A 131 -23.02 2.12 9.60
C SER A 131 -22.56 3.26 8.69
N LYS A 132 -22.15 2.93 7.46
CA LYS A 132 -21.67 3.86 6.41
C LYS A 132 -22.60 5.04 6.06
N ASP A 133 -23.75 5.14 6.71
CA ASP A 133 -24.85 6.05 6.43
C ASP A 133 -25.17 6.99 7.61
N GLN A 134 -24.28 7.18 8.60
CA GLN A 134 -24.49 8.09 9.74
C GLN A 134 -23.54 9.31 9.70
N GLU A 135 -24.00 10.29 8.93
CA GLU A 135 -23.93 11.77 8.96
C GLU A 135 -22.82 12.51 9.76
N LEU A 136 -22.05 13.33 9.02
CA LEU A 136 -21.49 14.61 9.48
C LEU A 136 -22.66 15.60 9.68
N ASN A 137 -23.07 15.81 10.93
CA ASN A 137 -24.22 16.65 11.25
C ASN A 137 -23.87 18.14 11.19
N PHE A 138 -24.63 18.92 10.42
CA PHE A 138 -24.72 20.36 10.64
C PHE A 138 -25.81 20.63 11.68
N ALA A 139 -25.57 21.56 12.60
CA ALA A 139 -26.57 22.13 13.50
C ALA A 139 -27.09 23.45 12.91
N LEU A 140 -28.41 23.60 12.80
CA LEU A 140 -29.05 24.90 12.52
C LEU A 140 -29.25 25.63 13.85
N ILE A 141 -28.49 26.69 14.10
CA ILE A 141 -28.59 27.52 15.30
C ILE A 141 -29.32 28.81 14.94
N LYS A 142 -30.37 29.16 15.70
CA LYS A 142 -31.09 30.42 15.55
C LYS A 142 -30.76 31.35 16.71
N THR A 143 -29.93 32.36 16.45
CA THR A 143 -29.59 33.43 17.40
C THR A 143 -30.16 34.75 16.88
N ASP A 144 -30.86 35.49 17.74
CA ASP A 144 -31.38 36.84 17.44
C ASP A 144 -32.17 36.93 16.11
N HIS A 145 -33.11 36.01 15.91
CA HIS A 145 -33.95 35.89 14.71
C HIS A 145 -33.21 35.56 13.40
N LYS A 146 -31.89 35.31 13.43
CA LYS A 146 -31.11 34.84 12.27
C LYS A 146 -30.77 33.36 12.39
N GLU A 147 -30.93 32.62 11.30
CA GLU A 147 -30.59 31.21 11.20
C GLU A 147 -29.16 31.05 10.68
N LYS A 148 -28.33 30.24 11.36
CA LYS A 148 -26.92 29.99 11.01
C LYS A 148 -26.65 28.48 11.06
N LEU A 149 -26.07 27.93 9.99
CA LEU A 149 -25.69 26.52 9.91
C LEU A 149 -24.26 26.32 10.44
N ILE A 150 -24.04 25.30 11.26
CA ILE A 150 -22.74 25.02 11.87
C ILE A 150 -22.35 23.55 11.67
N ALA A 151 -21.22 23.27 11.03
CA ALA A 151 -20.70 21.90 10.92
C ALA A 151 -20.18 21.38 12.26
N ILE A 152 -20.48 20.12 12.58
CA ILE A 152 -19.87 19.38 13.71
C ILE A 152 -18.66 18.62 13.15
N THR A 153 -17.46 19.03 13.55
CA THR A 153 -16.23 18.59 12.88
C THR A 153 -15.50 17.43 13.55
N THR A 154 -15.80 17.07 14.81
CA THR A 154 -15.29 15.86 15.49
C THR A 154 -16.07 15.54 16.77
N ALA A 155 -16.18 14.24 17.10
CA ALA A 155 -16.47 13.74 18.45
C ALA A 155 -15.61 12.49 18.72
N PRO A 156 -14.36 12.64 19.20
CA PRO A 156 -13.54 11.51 19.62
C PRO A 156 -13.68 11.34 21.13
N ASP A 157 -14.43 10.34 21.59
CA ASP A 157 -14.47 9.76 22.95
C ASP A 157 -14.55 10.70 24.18
N ASP A 158 -14.65 12.01 23.97
CA ASP A 158 -14.85 13.05 24.94
C ASP A 158 -16.02 13.92 24.42
N ASN A 159 -16.97 14.20 25.30
CA ASN A 159 -18.24 14.88 25.06
C ASN A 159 -18.13 16.36 24.57
N LYS A 160 -17.11 16.73 23.80
CA LYS A 160 -16.87 18.09 23.30
C LYS A 160 -16.88 18.12 21.77
N CYS A 161 -18.06 18.44 21.22
CA CYS A 161 -18.19 18.87 19.82
C CYS A 161 -17.47 20.20 19.61
N LYS A 162 -16.62 20.29 18.59
CA LYS A 162 -16.12 21.58 18.08
C LYS A 162 -17.17 22.17 17.13
N ILE A 163 -17.70 23.32 17.53
CA ILE A 163 -18.70 24.11 16.79
C ILE A 163 -17.94 25.11 15.90
N TYR A 164 -18.17 25.08 14.59
CA TYR A 164 -17.61 26.06 13.66
C TYR A 164 -18.60 27.19 13.37
N GLU A 165 -18.22 28.42 13.71
CA GLU A 165 -19.02 29.59 13.38
C GLU A 165 -18.68 30.15 11.99
N GLY A 166 -19.47 29.82 10.97
CA GLY A 166 -19.32 30.40 9.63
C GLY A 166 -20.45 30.03 8.67
N SER A 167 -20.26 30.25 7.37
CA SER A 167 -21.22 29.78 6.36
C SER A 167 -21.11 28.26 6.19
N PRO A 168 -22.16 27.58 5.66
CA PRO A 168 -22.08 26.16 5.35
C PRO A 168 -20.90 25.79 4.43
N PHE A 169 -20.58 26.65 3.45
CA PHE A 169 -19.45 26.45 2.54
C PHE A 169 -18.10 26.58 3.22
N GLU A 170 -17.91 27.59 4.10
CA GLU A 170 -16.66 27.77 4.85
C GLU A 170 -16.43 26.61 5.83
N ALA A 171 -17.50 26.05 6.40
CA ALA A 171 -17.43 24.90 7.28
C ALA A 171 -16.99 23.62 6.53
N LEU A 172 -17.53 23.38 5.32
CA LEU A 172 -17.08 22.30 4.45
C LEU A 172 -15.63 22.49 3.97
N LEU A 173 -15.26 23.73 3.64
CA LEU A 173 -13.88 24.05 3.26
C LEU A 173 -12.90 23.70 4.38
N MET A 174 -13.20 24.10 5.62
CA MET A 174 -12.40 23.74 6.79
C MET A 174 -12.25 22.22 6.96
N LEU A 175 -13.33 21.45 6.75
CA LEU A 175 -13.27 19.98 6.77
C LEU A 175 -12.37 19.42 5.66
N ALA A 176 -12.41 20.03 4.48
CA ALA A 176 -11.59 19.65 3.33
C ALA A 176 -10.12 20.12 3.43
N GLN A 177 -9.83 21.09 4.28
CA GLN A 177 -8.48 21.59 4.60
C GLN A 177 -7.82 20.82 5.74
N ASN A 178 -8.60 20.42 6.75
CA ASN A 178 -8.10 19.70 7.90
C ASN A 178 -7.43 18.40 7.44
N LYS A 179 -6.17 18.20 7.85
CA LYS A 179 -5.49 16.92 7.64
C LYS A 179 -6.30 15.85 8.37
N ALA A 180 -6.57 14.72 7.71
CA ALA A 180 -6.99 13.53 8.43
C ALA A 180 -5.94 13.28 9.53
N GLU A 181 -6.33 13.42 10.80
CA GLU A 181 -5.42 13.05 11.88
C GLU A 181 -5.06 11.58 11.68
N PRO A 182 -3.76 11.21 11.70
CA PRO A 182 -3.39 9.82 11.67
C PRO A 182 -3.97 9.20 12.94
N MET A 183 -5.04 8.41 12.80
CA MET A 183 -5.54 7.57 13.87
C MET A 183 -4.44 6.56 14.19
N PHE A 184 -3.60 6.90 15.16
CA PHE A 184 -2.74 5.95 15.83
C PHE A 184 -3.65 4.93 16.51
N PHE A 185 -3.41 3.65 16.23
CA PHE A 185 -4.14 2.46 16.70
C PHE A 185 -5.40 2.07 15.90
N GLY A 186 -5.18 1.08 15.01
CA GLY A 186 -6.21 0.12 14.62
C GLY A 186 -6.89 0.40 13.28
N GLY A 187 -6.33 -0.14 12.19
CA GLY A 187 -7.05 -0.58 10.98
C GLY A 187 -8.20 0.29 10.44
N GLY A 188 -8.16 1.61 10.65
CA GLY A 188 -9.24 2.51 10.28
C GLY A 188 -9.40 2.52 8.77
N LEU A 189 -10.60 2.18 8.29
CA LEU A 189 -10.99 2.42 6.92
C LEU A 189 -10.74 3.91 6.64
N HIS A 190 -9.89 4.22 5.67
CA HIS A 190 -9.77 5.56 5.11
C HIS A 190 -11.18 6.00 4.70
N TYR A 191 -11.77 6.91 5.46
CA TYR A 191 -12.90 7.67 4.98
C TYR A 191 -12.35 8.54 3.84
N GLY A 192 -12.91 8.40 2.64
CA GLY A 192 -12.59 9.28 1.51
C GLY A 192 -12.85 10.75 1.85
N SER A 193 -12.63 11.67 0.89
CA SER A 193 -12.85 13.08 1.17
C SER A 193 -14.28 13.35 1.67
N PRO A 194 -14.43 14.23 2.68
CA PRO A 194 -15.73 14.52 3.28
C PRO A 194 -16.68 15.25 2.32
N ILE A 195 -16.18 15.79 1.20
CA ILE A 195 -16.94 16.65 0.28
C ILE A 195 -18.07 15.86 -0.42
N ASN A 196 -17.76 14.80 -1.16
CA ASN A 196 -18.76 14.06 -1.95
C ASN A 196 -19.73 13.32 -1.05
N HIS A 197 -19.24 12.78 0.07
CA HIS A 197 -20.09 12.13 1.05
C HIS A 197 -21.14 13.12 1.58
N PHE A 198 -20.72 14.35 1.84
CA PHE A 198 -21.60 15.42 2.27
C PHE A 198 -22.59 15.84 1.17
N LEU A 199 -22.11 16.10 -0.04
CA LEU A 199 -22.93 16.60 -1.15
C LEU A 199 -23.95 15.58 -1.67
N LYS A 200 -23.64 14.28 -1.59
CA LYS A 200 -24.54 13.19 -2.03
C LYS A 200 -25.59 12.83 -0.98
N HIS A 201 -25.52 13.39 0.22
CA HIS A 201 -26.44 13.03 1.30
C HIS A 201 -27.83 13.68 1.08
N PRO A 202 -28.92 12.90 1.04
CA PRO A 202 -30.25 13.41 0.71
C PRO A 202 -30.82 14.41 1.74
N SER A 203 -30.28 14.42 2.97
CA SER A 203 -30.64 15.40 4.02
C SER A 203 -29.96 16.77 3.86
N ASN A 204 -28.94 16.89 3.00
CA ASN A 204 -28.08 18.08 2.91
C ASN A 204 -28.54 19.07 1.83
N SER A 205 -29.85 19.32 1.73
CA SER A 205 -30.48 20.20 0.73
C SER A 205 -30.12 21.69 0.84
N ILE A 206 -29.21 22.05 1.75
CA ILE A 206 -28.86 23.43 2.08
C ILE A 206 -27.66 23.91 1.26
N ILE A 207 -26.83 22.99 0.77
CA ILE A 207 -25.66 23.31 -0.04
C ILE A 207 -25.87 22.67 -1.41
N ASN A 208 -26.07 23.51 -2.43
CA ASN A 208 -26.05 23.04 -3.80
C ASN A 208 -24.60 22.67 -4.17
N GLU A 209 -24.42 21.47 -4.70
CA GLU A 209 -23.15 20.96 -5.19
C GLU A 209 -22.47 21.91 -6.20
N GLU A 210 -23.23 22.47 -7.13
CA GLU A 210 -22.72 23.42 -8.13
C GLU A 210 -22.22 24.72 -7.48
N GLU A 211 -22.96 25.24 -6.49
CA GLU A 211 -22.58 26.43 -5.75
C GLU A 211 -21.34 26.20 -4.88
N PHE A 212 -21.20 25.00 -4.31
CA PHE A 212 -20.01 24.66 -3.53
C PHE A 212 -18.76 24.53 -4.41
N TYR A 213 -18.85 23.89 -5.58
CA TYR A 213 -17.72 23.85 -6.51
C TYR A 213 -17.37 25.24 -7.03
N LYS A 214 -18.37 26.09 -7.33
CA LYS A 214 -18.12 27.49 -7.67
C LYS A 214 -17.38 28.21 -6.54
N PHE A 215 -17.83 28.03 -5.30
CA PHE A 215 -17.17 28.59 -4.12
C PHE A 215 -15.72 28.09 -3.97
N LEU A 216 -15.43 26.80 -4.22
CA LEU A 216 -14.06 26.25 -4.16
C LEU A 216 -13.13 26.80 -5.24
N LEU A 217 -13.68 27.19 -6.39
CA LEU A 217 -12.93 27.78 -7.50
C LEU A 217 -12.71 29.29 -7.33
N GLU A 218 -13.40 29.93 -6.39
CA GLU A 218 -13.20 31.34 -6.07
C GLU A 218 -11.97 31.56 -5.16
N LYS A 219 -11.41 32.77 -5.22
CA LYS A 219 -10.35 33.23 -4.32
C LYS A 219 -10.89 33.51 -2.92
N ASP A 220 -10.11 33.15 -1.92
CA ASP A 220 -10.33 33.56 -0.54
C ASP A 220 -10.08 35.07 -0.35
N ASN A 221 -10.29 35.56 0.87
CA ASN A 221 -10.04 36.94 1.25
C ASN A 221 -8.56 37.37 1.16
N LYS A 222 -7.63 36.43 0.97
CA LYS A 222 -6.20 36.67 0.73
C LYS A 222 -5.83 36.58 -0.76
N GLY A 223 -6.82 36.45 -1.65
CA GLY A 223 -6.59 36.30 -3.09
C GLY A 223 -6.04 34.93 -3.49
N THR A 224 -6.17 33.91 -2.64
CA THR A 224 -5.70 32.54 -2.90
C THR A 224 -6.87 31.68 -3.40
N PRO A 225 -6.77 31.01 -4.57
CA PRO A 225 -7.78 30.06 -5.00
C PRO A 225 -8.02 29.00 -3.91
N ARG A 226 -9.27 28.84 -3.44
CA ARG A 226 -9.56 27.95 -2.31
C ARG A 226 -9.18 26.50 -2.58
N ILE A 227 -9.24 26.04 -3.83
CA ILE A 227 -8.76 24.72 -4.26
C ILE A 227 -7.28 24.47 -3.89
N CYS A 228 -6.43 25.50 -3.86
CA CYS A 228 -5.02 25.38 -3.47
C CYS A 228 -4.81 25.19 -1.95
N THR A 229 -5.87 25.31 -1.15
CA THR A 229 -5.82 25.16 0.31
C THR A 229 -6.23 23.76 0.78
N LEU A 230 -6.79 22.95 -0.12
CA LEU A 230 -7.34 21.64 0.19
C LEU A 230 -6.25 20.61 0.53
N ASN A 231 -6.61 19.64 1.37
CA ASN A 231 -5.77 18.46 1.59
C ASN A 231 -5.74 17.54 0.35
N SER A 232 -4.84 16.54 0.33
CA SER A 232 -4.67 15.71 -0.88
C SER A 232 -5.90 14.89 -1.26
N GLU A 233 -6.63 14.33 -0.28
CA GLU A 233 -7.85 13.57 -0.59
C GLU A 233 -8.92 14.47 -1.22
N SER A 234 -9.11 15.67 -0.67
CA SER A 234 -10.12 16.62 -1.13
C SER A 234 -9.77 17.25 -2.46
N THR A 235 -8.49 17.57 -2.70
CA THR A 235 -8.04 18.03 -4.02
C THR A 235 -8.31 16.97 -5.09
N LEU A 236 -7.93 15.72 -4.82
CA LEU A 236 -8.14 14.62 -5.77
C LEU A 236 -9.63 14.47 -6.12
N GLU A 237 -10.49 14.52 -5.10
CA GLU A 237 -11.93 14.42 -5.30
C GLU A 237 -12.49 15.60 -6.10
N VAL A 238 -12.13 16.84 -5.75
CA VAL A 238 -12.59 18.04 -6.44
C VAL A 238 -12.17 18.03 -7.91
N LEU A 239 -10.92 17.69 -8.20
CA LEU A 239 -10.43 17.58 -9.58
C LEU A 239 -11.14 16.48 -10.37
N THR A 240 -11.45 15.35 -9.72
CA THR A 240 -12.22 14.26 -10.35
C THR A 240 -13.61 14.75 -10.73
N THR A 241 -14.32 15.43 -9.83
CA THR A 241 -15.66 15.97 -10.13
C THR A 241 -15.60 17.07 -11.19
N ILE A 242 -14.60 17.94 -11.16
CA ILE A 242 -14.38 18.98 -12.19
C ILE A 242 -14.26 18.33 -13.57
N LYS A 243 -13.46 17.25 -13.69
CA LYS A 243 -13.30 16.49 -14.93
C LYS A 243 -14.59 15.79 -15.34
N GLU A 244 -15.25 15.06 -14.44
CA GLU A 244 -16.48 14.30 -14.71
C GLU A 244 -17.64 15.20 -15.16
N LYS A 245 -17.76 16.39 -14.57
CA LYS A 245 -18.83 17.35 -14.85
C LYS A 245 -18.44 18.43 -15.86
N ASN A 246 -17.23 18.39 -16.40
CA ASN A 246 -16.71 19.38 -17.34
C ASN A 246 -16.83 20.82 -16.82
N ILE A 247 -16.48 21.04 -15.54
CA ILE A 247 -16.50 22.36 -14.91
C ILE A 247 -15.25 23.14 -15.34
N SER A 248 -15.41 24.39 -15.78
CA SER A 248 -14.27 25.24 -16.15
C SER A 248 -13.44 25.60 -14.92
N ILE A 249 -12.13 25.36 -14.98
CA ILE A 249 -11.14 25.75 -13.95
C ILE A 249 -9.98 26.49 -14.61
N ASN A 250 -9.49 27.55 -13.97
CA ASN A 250 -8.26 28.23 -14.39
C ASN A 250 -7.06 27.70 -13.59
N LEU A 251 -6.31 26.77 -14.18
CA LEU A 251 -5.13 26.17 -13.52
C LEU A 251 -3.87 27.05 -13.56
N HIS A 252 -3.92 28.20 -14.25
CA HIS A 252 -2.87 29.22 -14.25
C HIS A 252 -3.10 30.31 -13.19
N GLU A 253 -4.18 30.21 -12.43
CA GLU A 253 -4.47 31.18 -11.38
C GLU A 253 -3.46 31.06 -10.23
N LYS A 254 -2.83 32.18 -9.90
CA LYS A 254 -1.80 32.24 -8.87
C LYS A 254 -2.38 32.58 -7.49
N THR A 255 -1.80 31.95 -6.47
CA THR A 255 -1.92 32.30 -5.06
C THR A 255 -1.19 33.62 -4.76
N SER A 256 -1.39 34.16 -3.54
CA SER A 256 -0.64 35.32 -3.04
C SER A 256 0.87 35.09 -2.92
N GLN A 257 1.33 33.83 -3.01
CA GLN A 257 2.74 33.45 -3.00
C GLN A 257 3.29 33.17 -4.40
N ASP A 258 2.60 33.62 -5.46
CA ASP A 258 2.94 33.38 -6.88
C ASP A 258 2.95 31.89 -7.29
N LYS A 259 2.35 31.00 -6.48
CA LYS A 259 2.19 29.57 -6.79
C LYS A 259 0.87 29.27 -7.47
N THR A 260 0.80 28.32 -8.38
CA THR A 260 -0.44 27.79 -8.97
C THR A 260 -0.88 26.49 -8.27
N LEU A 261 -2.02 25.92 -8.65
CA LEU A 261 -2.41 24.59 -8.18
C LEU A 261 -1.38 23.53 -8.62
N PHE A 262 -0.88 23.63 -9.86
CA PHE A 262 0.15 22.73 -10.38
C PHE A 262 1.44 22.83 -9.56
N SER A 263 1.99 24.03 -9.38
CA SER A 263 3.24 24.23 -8.63
C SER A 263 3.09 23.95 -7.12
N HIS A 264 1.86 23.84 -6.61
CA HIS A 264 1.60 23.39 -5.24
C HIS A 264 1.76 21.87 -5.07
N TRP A 265 1.46 21.09 -6.12
CA TRP A 265 1.41 19.63 -6.06
C TRP A 265 2.59 18.92 -6.70
N VAL A 266 3.30 19.59 -7.60
CA VAL A 266 4.59 19.11 -8.15
C VAL A 266 5.61 18.92 -7.01
N GLY A 267 6.33 17.80 -7.04
CA GLY A 267 7.34 17.41 -6.04
C GLY A 267 6.73 16.85 -4.74
N ARG A 268 5.46 16.43 -4.74
CA ARG A 268 4.77 15.93 -3.53
C ARG A 268 4.40 14.45 -3.56
N ASN A 269 4.81 13.70 -4.57
CA ASN A 269 4.47 12.29 -4.76
C ASN A 269 2.95 12.04 -4.75
N LYS A 270 2.21 12.88 -5.48
CA LYS A 270 0.76 12.74 -5.67
C LYS A 270 0.42 12.56 -7.15
N PRO A 271 0.87 11.45 -7.78
CA PRO A 271 0.78 11.26 -9.22
C PRO A 271 -0.66 11.36 -9.76
N LYS A 272 -1.66 10.89 -9.02
CA LYS A 272 -3.07 10.99 -9.44
C LYS A 272 -3.60 12.43 -9.51
N ILE A 273 -3.14 13.29 -8.59
CA ILE A 273 -3.53 14.72 -8.61
C ILE A 273 -2.84 15.38 -9.80
N LEU A 274 -1.55 15.11 -9.99
CA LEU A 274 -0.77 15.66 -11.09
C LEU A 274 -1.31 15.23 -12.46
N GLU A 275 -1.66 13.95 -12.60
CA GLU A 275 -2.31 13.38 -13.79
C GLU A 275 -3.60 14.12 -14.12
N LEU A 276 -4.51 14.28 -13.16
CA LEU A 276 -5.75 15.03 -13.37
C LEU A 276 -5.51 16.50 -13.75
N ILE A 277 -4.54 17.17 -13.13
CA ILE A 277 -4.19 18.56 -13.46
C ILE A 277 -3.72 18.65 -14.92
N LEU A 278 -2.83 17.75 -15.35
CA LEU A 278 -2.30 17.70 -16.72
C LEU A 278 -3.36 17.27 -17.76
N GLU A 279 -4.31 16.42 -17.38
CA GLU A 279 -5.44 16.05 -18.24
C GLU A 279 -6.44 17.21 -18.41
N LEU A 280 -6.67 17.99 -17.36
CA LEU A 280 -7.57 19.15 -17.39
C LEU A 280 -6.97 20.31 -18.19
N ASP A 281 -5.68 20.57 -18.05
CA ASP A 281 -4.96 21.56 -18.86
C ASP A 281 -3.49 21.14 -19.06
N PRO A 282 -3.14 20.58 -20.23
CA PRO A 282 -1.76 20.20 -20.52
C PRO A 282 -0.78 21.38 -20.55
N SER A 283 -1.24 22.62 -20.74
CA SER A 283 -0.35 23.78 -20.86
C SER A 283 0.29 24.19 -19.53
N VAL A 284 -0.23 23.73 -18.40
CA VAL A 284 0.30 24.03 -17.06
C VAL A 284 1.72 23.51 -16.84
N ILE A 285 2.16 22.51 -17.62
CA ILE A 285 3.55 22.02 -17.59
C ILE A 285 4.55 23.11 -18.01
N GLU A 286 4.14 24.12 -18.77
CA GLU A 286 5.03 25.23 -19.15
C GLU A 286 5.44 26.09 -17.95
N GLN A 287 4.70 26.00 -16.83
CA GLN A 287 5.01 26.73 -15.60
C GLN A 287 6.34 26.27 -14.95
N ILE A 288 6.90 25.12 -15.35
CA ILE A 288 8.22 24.65 -14.89
C ILE A 288 9.38 24.97 -15.84
N LYS A 289 9.11 25.52 -17.03
CA LYS A 289 10.11 25.68 -18.11
C LYS A 289 11.32 26.55 -17.72
N ASP A 290 11.11 27.57 -16.90
CA ASP A 290 12.14 28.53 -16.48
C ASP A 290 12.46 28.45 -14.98
N GLN A 291 12.03 27.37 -14.33
CA GLN A 291 12.38 27.16 -12.93
C GLN A 291 13.86 26.82 -12.82
N LYS A 292 14.51 27.40 -11.80
CA LYS A 292 15.92 27.16 -11.53
C LYS A 292 16.21 25.69 -11.21
N GLU A 293 15.23 25.01 -10.61
CA GLU A 293 15.28 23.59 -10.24
C GLU A 293 14.24 22.85 -11.09
N SER A 294 14.65 21.75 -11.72
CA SER A 294 13.76 20.97 -12.56
C SER A 294 12.92 20.03 -11.71
N ALA A 295 11.60 20.25 -11.75
CA ALA A 295 10.62 19.36 -11.10
C ALA A 295 10.75 17.89 -11.52
N PHE A 296 11.14 17.63 -12.77
CA PHE A 296 11.37 16.27 -13.26
C PHE A 296 12.62 15.66 -12.59
N VAL A 297 13.72 16.41 -12.53
CA VAL A 297 14.97 15.98 -11.91
C VAL A 297 14.75 15.70 -10.42
N ASP A 298 14.08 16.61 -9.71
CA ASP A 298 13.74 16.44 -8.30
C ASP A 298 12.90 15.18 -8.07
N ALA A 299 11.84 14.97 -8.87
CA ALA A 299 11.02 13.76 -8.77
C ALA A 299 11.81 12.48 -9.05
N ALA A 300 12.77 12.51 -9.99
CA ALA A 300 13.63 11.38 -10.29
C ALA A 300 14.62 11.08 -9.14
N LEU A 301 15.25 12.11 -8.57
CA LEU A 301 16.17 12.00 -7.45
C LEU A 301 15.45 11.63 -6.14
N GLU A 302 14.18 12.00 -5.99
CA GLU A 302 13.32 11.56 -4.89
C GLU A 302 12.79 10.13 -5.06
N GLY A 303 13.03 9.49 -6.21
CA GLY A 303 12.53 8.14 -6.50
C GLY A 303 11.02 8.09 -6.77
N HIS A 304 10.39 9.23 -7.03
CA HIS A 304 8.96 9.36 -7.32
C HIS A 304 8.64 8.91 -8.75
N LYS A 305 8.81 7.61 -9.05
CA LYS A 305 8.76 7.02 -10.41
C LYS A 305 7.61 7.53 -11.27
N LYS A 306 6.38 7.47 -10.74
CA LYS A 306 5.16 7.81 -11.47
C LYS A 306 5.05 9.31 -11.73
N GLU A 307 5.49 10.13 -10.78
CA GLU A 307 5.51 11.58 -10.95
C GLU A 307 6.55 11.99 -11.99
N ALA A 308 7.76 11.45 -11.90
CA ALA A 308 8.81 11.67 -12.91
C ALA A 308 8.36 11.25 -14.32
N GLU A 309 7.64 10.12 -14.43
CA GLU A 309 7.07 9.64 -15.69
C GLU A 309 6.02 10.61 -16.27
N LEU A 310 5.10 11.10 -15.43
CA LEU A 310 4.08 12.04 -15.85
C LEU A 310 4.69 13.36 -16.33
N LEU A 311 5.68 13.88 -15.59
CA LEU A 311 6.35 15.13 -15.93
C LEU A 311 7.11 15.02 -17.25
N ILE A 312 7.95 14.00 -17.41
CA ILE A 312 8.76 13.87 -18.63
C ILE A 312 7.89 13.64 -19.86
N ASN A 313 6.86 12.81 -19.76
CA ASN A 313 5.93 12.57 -20.87
C ASN A 313 5.16 13.86 -21.23
N ALA A 314 4.74 14.65 -20.23
CA ALA A 314 4.06 15.92 -20.47
C ALA A 314 4.98 16.95 -21.15
N MET A 315 6.23 17.03 -20.72
CA MET A 315 7.25 17.89 -21.34
C MET A 315 7.52 17.49 -22.80
N GLU A 316 7.66 16.18 -23.08
CA GLU A 316 7.86 15.65 -24.44
C GLU A 316 6.65 15.92 -25.34
N ASN A 317 5.43 15.68 -24.84
CA ASN A 317 4.19 15.94 -25.58
C ASN A 317 4.00 17.42 -25.93
N ARG A 318 4.63 18.33 -25.18
CA ARG A 318 4.65 19.78 -25.43
C ARG A 318 5.89 20.24 -26.18
N GLU A 319 6.74 19.31 -26.63
CA GLU A 319 8.00 19.59 -27.32
C GLU A 319 8.88 20.58 -26.54
N MET A 320 8.84 20.48 -25.20
CA MET A 320 9.65 21.36 -24.34
C MET A 320 11.13 20.98 -24.48
N PRO A 321 12.03 21.97 -24.69
CA PRO A 321 13.45 21.70 -24.69
C PRO A 321 13.87 21.25 -23.30
N LEU A 322 14.55 20.11 -23.22
CA LEU A 322 15.15 19.61 -22.00
C LEU A 322 16.52 20.25 -21.80
N SER A 323 16.86 20.61 -20.57
CA SER A 323 18.22 20.98 -20.20
C SER A 323 19.17 19.78 -20.30
N ASP A 324 20.48 20.04 -20.35
CA ASP A 324 21.48 18.97 -20.41
C ASP A 324 21.35 17.99 -19.23
N GLU A 325 21.06 18.50 -18.03
CA GLU A 325 20.81 17.70 -16.84
C GLU A 325 19.56 16.81 -17.01
N GLU A 326 18.44 17.37 -17.46
CA GLU A 326 17.21 16.63 -17.70
C GLU A 326 17.38 15.54 -18.76
N VAL A 327 18.14 15.80 -19.82
CA VAL A 327 18.47 14.81 -20.85
C VAL A 327 19.20 13.62 -20.23
N TRP A 328 20.22 13.87 -19.42
CA TRP A 328 21.01 12.81 -18.80
C TRP A 328 20.23 12.02 -17.74
N ILE A 329 19.43 12.71 -16.92
CA ILE A 329 18.55 12.07 -15.93
C ILE A 329 17.46 11.23 -16.61
N LYS A 330 16.91 11.71 -17.73
CA LYS A 330 15.99 10.92 -18.56
C LYS A 330 16.68 9.67 -19.12
N ARG A 331 17.92 9.76 -19.59
CA ARG A 331 18.69 8.58 -20.05
C ARG A 331 18.85 7.56 -18.92
N ALA A 332 19.20 8.05 -17.72
CA ALA A 332 19.29 7.23 -16.51
C ALA A 332 17.99 6.50 -16.19
N TYR A 333 16.89 7.25 -16.23
CA TYR A 333 15.54 6.77 -15.96
C TYR A 333 15.03 5.76 -17.00
N LYS A 334 15.33 5.97 -18.30
CA LYS A 334 14.88 5.09 -19.41
C LYS A 334 15.86 3.94 -19.71
N ASN A 335 16.95 3.79 -18.95
CA ASN A 335 18.01 2.81 -19.19
C ASN A 335 18.65 2.95 -20.59
N ASP A 336 18.81 4.19 -21.06
CA ASP A 336 19.40 4.50 -22.36
C ASP A 336 20.93 4.50 -22.27
N CYS A 337 21.56 3.60 -23.02
CA CYS A 337 23.02 3.42 -23.06
C CYS A 337 23.67 4.08 -24.30
N GLU A 338 22.92 4.78 -25.15
CA GLU A 338 23.39 5.36 -26.41
C GLU A 338 24.09 6.72 -26.21
N PHE A 339 25.26 6.70 -25.58
CA PHE A 339 26.17 7.85 -25.43
C PHE A 339 27.65 7.40 -25.52
N SER A 340 28.56 8.31 -25.84
CA SER A 340 29.99 7.99 -25.84
C SER A 340 30.62 8.18 -24.45
N ASP A 341 31.70 7.44 -24.20
CA ASP A 341 32.43 7.50 -22.94
C ASP A 341 33.01 8.90 -22.70
N GLU A 342 33.45 9.58 -23.77
CA GLU A 342 33.92 10.97 -23.71
C GLU A 342 32.82 11.93 -23.28
N ALA A 343 31.60 11.76 -23.80
CA ALA A 343 30.47 12.62 -23.48
C ALA A 343 30.10 12.51 -21.99
N PHE A 344 30.10 11.30 -21.42
CA PHE A 344 29.89 11.11 -19.99
C PHE A 344 31.05 11.68 -19.17
N ASN A 345 32.30 11.46 -19.60
CA ASN A 345 33.47 11.90 -18.86
C ASN A 345 33.60 13.42 -18.74
N GLN A 346 33.04 14.18 -19.68
CA GLN A 346 32.99 15.65 -19.65
C GLN A 346 31.97 16.24 -18.66
N LEU A 347 31.05 15.42 -18.12
CA LEU A 347 30.05 15.89 -17.16
C LEU A 347 30.67 16.29 -15.83
N SER A 348 29.99 17.20 -15.12
CA SER A 348 30.35 17.55 -13.75
C SER A 348 30.21 16.33 -12.84
N GLN A 349 31.05 16.26 -11.80
CA GLN A 349 30.99 15.13 -10.86
C GLN A 349 29.61 15.02 -10.18
N ALA A 350 28.96 16.16 -9.89
CA ALA A 350 27.61 16.17 -9.32
C ALA A 350 26.61 15.46 -10.26
N LEU A 351 26.56 15.86 -11.53
CA LEU A 351 25.64 15.26 -12.50
C LEU A 351 25.94 13.78 -12.74
N LYS A 352 27.21 13.37 -12.78
CA LYS A 352 27.58 11.94 -12.84
C LYS A 352 26.97 11.15 -11.67
N LEU A 353 27.06 11.70 -10.45
CA LEU A 353 26.51 11.07 -9.25
C LEU A 353 24.98 10.95 -9.33
N ASP A 354 24.29 11.98 -9.83
CA ASP A 354 22.84 12.03 -9.99
C ASP A 354 22.36 11.03 -11.06
N ILE A 355 23.02 10.95 -12.20
CA ILE A 355 22.77 9.95 -13.25
C ILE A 355 22.90 8.54 -12.69
N TYR A 356 24.02 8.25 -12.01
CA TYR A 356 24.26 6.93 -11.44
C TYR A 356 23.27 6.61 -10.31
N PHE A 357 22.83 7.62 -9.54
CA PHE A 357 21.76 7.49 -8.56
C PHE A 357 20.44 7.09 -9.21
N VAL A 358 19.98 7.84 -10.21
CA VAL A 358 18.71 7.58 -10.90
C VAL A 358 18.74 6.22 -11.61
N ALA A 359 19.86 5.87 -12.26
CA ALA A 359 20.01 4.57 -12.92
C ALA A 359 19.86 3.41 -11.94
N ASN A 360 20.46 3.52 -10.75
CA ASN A 360 20.27 2.55 -9.68
C ASN A 360 18.82 2.57 -9.15
N ALA A 361 18.26 3.76 -8.91
CA ALA A 361 16.93 3.94 -8.33
C ALA A 361 15.79 3.34 -9.15
N PHE A 362 15.95 3.27 -10.46
CA PHE A 362 14.94 2.71 -11.37
C PHE A 362 15.31 1.35 -11.95
N GLY A 363 16.43 0.75 -11.51
CA GLY A 363 16.85 -0.59 -11.93
C GLY A 363 17.35 -0.68 -13.37
N SER A 364 18.02 0.37 -13.85
CA SER A 364 18.61 0.47 -15.19
C SER A 364 19.92 -0.33 -15.29
N VAL A 365 19.80 -1.67 -15.28
CA VAL A 365 20.93 -2.62 -15.11
C VAL A 365 22.07 -2.42 -16.13
N GLU A 366 21.74 -2.29 -17.41
CA GLU A 366 22.74 -2.15 -18.47
C GLU A 366 23.49 -0.82 -18.36
N LEU A 367 22.75 0.25 -18.05
CA LEU A 367 23.35 1.54 -17.83
C LEU A 367 24.24 1.56 -16.59
N VAL A 368 23.80 0.98 -15.47
CA VAL A 368 24.61 0.85 -14.25
C VAL A 368 25.92 0.12 -14.56
N LYS A 369 25.87 -0.97 -15.34
CA LYS A 369 27.06 -1.70 -15.77
C LYS A 369 28.01 -0.81 -16.58
N LYS A 370 27.49 -0.10 -17.59
CA LYS A 370 28.30 0.82 -18.40
C LYS A 370 28.92 1.95 -17.57
N LEU A 371 28.17 2.52 -16.63
CA LEU A 371 28.65 3.60 -15.77
C LEU A 371 29.76 3.14 -14.81
N ARG A 372 29.72 1.86 -14.36
CA ARG A 372 30.81 1.26 -13.58
C ARG A 372 32.12 1.19 -14.37
N ASP A 373 32.05 0.80 -15.64
CA ASP A 373 33.21 0.79 -16.53
C ASP A 373 33.79 2.21 -16.74
N LEU A 374 32.97 3.25 -16.52
CA LEU A 374 33.33 4.67 -16.59
C LEU A 374 33.72 5.29 -15.24
N GLY A 375 34.00 4.45 -14.23
CA GLY A 375 34.51 4.92 -12.94
C GLY A 375 33.45 5.22 -11.89
N MET A 376 32.19 4.86 -12.13
CA MET A 376 31.11 4.98 -11.14
C MET A 376 30.99 3.67 -10.34
N TYR A 377 31.87 3.49 -9.35
CA TYR A 377 32.03 2.19 -8.67
C TYR A 377 31.10 1.98 -7.48
N GLU A 378 30.82 3.05 -6.72
CA GLU A 378 30.03 2.96 -5.48
C GLU A 378 28.56 3.14 -5.75
N ASP A 379 27.79 2.06 -5.59
CA ASP A 379 26.33 2.12 -5.67
C ASP A 379 25.81 3.22 -4.73
N PRO A 380 25.17 4.29 -5.26
CA PRO A 380 24.60 5.36 -4.48
C PRO A 380 23.68 4.70 -3.47
N ILE A 381 23.93 5.06 -2.20
CA ILE A 381 23.32 4.49 -1.01
C ILE A 381 21.97 3.84 -1.33
N THR A 382 22.05 2.53 -1.58
CA THR A 382 20.98 1.55 -1.74
C THR A 382 20.01 1.77 -2.90
N LEU A 383 20.22 1.05 -4.01
CA LEU A 383 19.10 0.42 -4.74
C LEU A 383 19.51 -0.91 -5.40
N THR A 384 20.81 -1.16 -5.53
CA THR A 384 21.42 -2.50 -5.64
C THR A 384 22.26 -2.86 -4.42
N GLY A 385 21.94 -2.26 -3.27
CA GLY A 385 22.46 -2.73 -1.98
C GLY A 385 22.06 -4.19 -1.74
N LYS A 386 22.61 -4.80 -0.70
CA LYS A 386 22.28 -6.19 -0.34
C LYS A 386 20.76 -6.41 -0.22
N SER A 387 20.00 -5.35 0.11
CA SER A 387 18.57 -5.38 0.40
C SER A 387 17.74 -5.15 -0.86
N ILE A 388 16.53 -5.70 -0.88
CA ILE A 388 15.46 -5.28 -1.78
C ILE A 388 14.90 -3.89 -1.41
N PHE A 389 15.29 -3.36 -0.25
CA PHE A 389 14.91 -2.04 0.25
C PHE A 389 16.02 -1.02 0.06
N ALA A 390 15.64 0.25 0.08
CA ALA A 390 16.55 1.37 0.05
C ALA A 390 16.22 2.38 1.16
N SER A 391 17.25 3.05 1.67
CA SER A 391 17.10 4.05 2.73
C SER A 391 16.26 5.24 2.30
N ASN A 392 16.07 5.47 1.00
CA ASN A 392 15.25 6.53 0.43
C ASN A 392 13.82 6.08 0.05
N MET A 393 13.40 4.83 0.33
CA MET A 393 12.03 4.41 0.01
C MET A 393 11.00 5.10 0.90
N ASP A 394 9.94 5.64 0.29
CA ASP A 394 8.76 6.11 1.02
C ASP A 394 7.97 4.93 1.65
N ILE A 395 7.03 5.22 2.56
CA ILE A 395 6.26 4.20 3.29
C ILE A 395 5.40 3.31 2.38
N VAL A 396 4.85 3.88 1.30
CA VAL A 396 4.02 3.14 0.33
C VAL A 396 4.91 2.25 -0.52
N THR A 397 6.03 2.78 -1.01
CA THR A 397 7.04 2.03 -1.77
C THR A 397 7.63 0.89 -0.93
N THR A 398 7.96 1.17 0.34
CA THR A 398 8.45 0.15 1.30
C THR A 398 7.41 -0.95 1.50
N ARG A 399 6.14 -0.58 1.77
CA ARG A 399 5.04 -1.54 1.94
C ARG A 399 4.85 -2.40 0.68
N ASN A 400 4.83 -1.79 -0.50
CA ASN A 400 4.62 -2.50 -1.76
C ASN A 400 5.78 -3.44 -2.08
N THR A 401 7.02 -3.02 -1.81
CA THR A 401 8.21 -3.86 -1.99
C THR A 401 8.20 -5.05 -1.03
N MET A 402 7.83 -4.84 0.24
CA MET A 402 7.64 -5.93 1.21
C MET A 402 6.54 -6.90 0.76
N GLU A 403 5.38 -6.37 0.34
CA GLU A 403 4.26 -7.19 -0.12
C GLU A 403 4.63 -8.05 -1.34
N ARG A 404 5.29 -7.43 -2.33
CA ARG A 404 5.77 -8.13 -3.53
C ARG A 404 6.75 -9.24 -3.15
N PHE A 405 7.72 -8.95 -2.30
CA PHE A 405 8.69 -9.94 -1.82
C PHE A 405 8.01 -11.12 -1.11
N LEU A 406 7.04 -10.84 -0.22
CA LEU A 406 6.29 -11.90 0.48
C LEU A 406 5.42 -12.74 -0.48
N LYS A 407 4.83 -12.11 -1.50
CA LYS A 407 4.10 -12.81 -2.57
C LYS A 407 5.00 -13.70 -3.41
N GLU A 408 6.18 -13.21 -3.79
CA GLU A 408 7.17 -14.00 -4.52
C GLU A 408 7.59 -15.24 -3.70
N LEU A 409 7.90 -15.06 -2.41
CA LEU A 409 8.17 -16.19 -1.53
C LEU A 409 6.99 -17.18 -1.44
N ARG A 410 5.75 -16.67 -1.42
CA ARG A 410 4.55 -17.51 -1.38
C ARG A 410 4.40 -18.32 -2.66
N ILE A 411 4.55 -17.68 -3.82
CA ILE A 411 4.46 -18.29 -5.15
C ILE A 411 5.54 -19.37 -5.32
N ASP A 412 6.76 -19.10 -4.87
CA ASP A 412 7.89 -20.02 -4.96
C ASP A 412 7.82 -21.20 -3.96
N GLY A 413 6.77 -21.25 -3.13
CA GLY A 413 6.63 -22.26 -2.07
C GLY A 413 7.69 -22.13 -0.98
N LEU A 414 8.21 -20.91 -0.77
CA LEU A 414 9.19 -20.57 0.24
C LEU A 414 8.57 -19.87 1.46
N LEU A 415 7.34 -19.35 1.37
CA LEU A 415 6.54 -18.88 2.50
C LEU A 415 5.36 -19.83 2.72
N LEU A 416 5.40 -20.57 3.83
CA LEU A 416 4.45 -21.64 4.14
C LEU A 416 3.72 -21.37 5.45
N THR A 417 2.46 -21.77 5.52
CA THR A 417 1.74 -21.92 6.79
C THR A 417 2.29 -23.14 7.53
N HIS A 418 2.09 -23.18 8.85
CA HIS A 418 2.43 -24.34 9.66
C HIS A 418 1.85 -25.67 9.12
N ASN A 419 0.62 -25.63 8.58
CA ASN A 419 -0.04 -26.81 8.02
C ASN A 419 0.61 -27.28 6.71
N GLU A 420 1.02 -26.37 5.84
CA GLU A 420 1.72 -26.71 4.60
C GLU A 420 3.12 -27.25 4.88
N PHE A 421 3.84 -26.66 5.84
CA PHE A 421 5.14 -27.18 6.26
C PHE A 421 5.02 -28.60 6.85
N ASN A 422 3.93 -28.91 7.56
CA ASN A 422 3.67 -30.25 8.08
C ASN A 422 3.44 -31.32 6.99
N GLN A 423 3.18 -30.92 5.75
CA GLN A 423 3.05 -31.83 4.61
C GLN A 423 4.41 -32.14 3.95
N LEU A 424 5.47 -31.41 4.30
CA LEU A 424 6.82 -31.65 3.80
C LEU A 424 7.56 -32.70 4.65
N ASP A 425 8.59 -33.30 4.05
CA ASP A 425 9.54 -34.14 4.77
C ASP A 425 10.46 -33.28 5.66
N LYS A 426 10.07 -33.14 6.92
CA LYS A 426 10.77 -32.29 7.91
C LYS A 426 12.21 -32.71 8.16
N ASN A 427 12.57 -33.97 7.91
CA ASN A 427 13.94 -34.46 8.13
C ASN A 427 14.95 -33.82 7.16
N LYS A 428 14.48 -33.17 6.09
CA LYS A 428 15.30 -32.42 5.13
C LYS A 428 15.62 -31.01 5.59
N TYR A 429 15.05 -30.55 6.71
CA TYR A 429 15.16 -29.17 7.15
C TYR A 429 15.63 -29.07 8.60
N MET A 430 16.43 -28.05 8.89
CA MET A 430 16.86 -27.69 10.23
C MET A 430 16.33 -26.30 10.56
N SER A 431 15.70 -26.17 11.72
CA SER A 431 15.25 -24.87 12.23
C SER A 431 16.46 -23.97 12.49
N LYS A 432 16.34 -22.72 12.06
CA LYS A 432 17.26 -21.61 12.33
C LYS A 432 16.44 -20.48 12.95
N VAL A 433 17.08 -19.68 13.79
CA VAL A 433 16.46 -18.55 14.53
C VAL A 433 15.64 -17.62 13.62
N ASP A 434 14.61 -16.99 14.19
CA ASP A 434 13.50 -16.26 13.54
C ASP A 434 13.91 -14.93 12.88
N GLN A 435 14.66 -14.99 11.79
CA GLN A 435 15.07 -13.78 11.07
C GLN A 435 14.91 -13.92 9.57
N ILE A 436 13.87 -13.27 9.02
CA ILE A 436 13.65 -13.18 7.58
C ILE A 436 14.80 -12.50 6.83
N GLY A 437 15.65 -11.73 7.54
CA GLY A 437 16.93 -11.23 7.01
C GLY A 437 17.80 -12.32 6.41
N ARG A 438 17.71 -13.57 6.90
CA ARG A 438 18.41 -14.72 6.31
C ARG A 438 17.95 -15.06 4.89
N ILE A 439 16.69 -14.79 4.55
CA ILE A 439 16.16 -14.92 3.19
C ILE A 439 16.67 -13.77 2.32
N GLN A 440 16.66 -12.53 2.84
CA GLN A 440 17.22 -11.38 2.12
C GLN A 440 18.70 -11.62 1.76
N GLY A 441 19.48 -12.12 2.71
CA GLY A 441 20.88 -12.44 2.48
C GLY A 441 21.12 -13.62 1.55
N LYS A 442 20.25 -14.65 1.58
CA LYS A 442 20.27 -15.74 0.58
C LYS A 442 20.11 -15.17 -0.83
N ASN A 443 19.07 -14.36 -1.05
CA ASN A 443 18.78 -13.80 -2.36
C ASN A 443 19.92 -12.87 -2.84
N PHE A 444 20.53 -12.13 -1.91
CA PHE A 444 21.71 -11.33 -2.21
C PHE A 444 22.89 -12.17 -2.71
N ILE A 445 23.22 -13.27 -2.02
CA ILE A 445 24.30 -14.17 -2.44
C ILE A 445 23.96 -14.83 -3.78
N GLU A 446 22.75 -15.35 -3.96
CA GLU A 446 22.32 -15.98 -5.23
C GLU A 446 22.42 -15.01 -6.42
N ARG A 447 22.07 -13.73 -6.20
CA ARG A 447 22.27 -12.67 -7.20
C ARG A 447 23.75 -12.51 -7.54
N LEU A 448 24.63 -12.38 -6.54
CA LEU A 448 26.08 -12.24 -6.76
C LEU A 448 26.69 -13.46 -7.47
N VAL A 449 26.26 -14.67 -7.10
CA VAL A 449 26.66 -15.92 -7.76
C VAL A 449 26.33 -15.86 -9.25
N LYS A 450 25.11 -15.46 -9.60
CA LYS A 450 24.67 -15.32 -10.99
C LYS A 450 25.43 -14.22 -11.74
N GLU A 451 25.56 -13.04 -11.14
CA GLU A 451 26.23 -11.88 -11.74
C GLU A 451 27.72 -12.12 -12.03
N ASN A 452 28.39 -12.92 -11.19
CA ASN A 452 29.82 -13.22 -11.32
C ASN A 452 30.08 -14.59 -11.96
N GLY A 453 29.03 -15.32 -12.39
CA GLY A 453 29.16 -16.64 -13.01
C GLY A 453 29.82 -17.70 -12.12
N LEU A 454 29.63 -17.61 -10.80
CA LEU A 454 30.22 -18.55 -9.83
C LEU A 454 29.47 -19.89 -9.90
N LYS A 455 30.20 -20.99 -10.04
CA LYS A 455 29.61 -22.32 -10.26
C LYS A 455 29.59 -23.18 -8.99
N HIS A 456 30.52 -22.93 -8.08
CA HIS A 456 30.77 -23.75 -6.91
C HIS A 456 30.21 -23.14 -5.63
N ILE A 457 29.80 -21.86 -5.64
CA ILE A 457 29.16 -21.22 -4.50
C ILE A 457 27.65 -21.46 -4.53
N LYS A 458 27.13 -22.04 -3.44
CA LYS A 458 25.72 -22.41 -3.28
C LYS A 458 25.16 -21.85 -1.98
N VAL A 459 23.85 -21.74 -1.90
CA VAL A 459 23.13 -21.36 -0.67
C VAL A 459 22.06 -22.41 -0.43
N PRO A 460 21.92 -22.98 0.78
CA PRO A 460 20.86 -23.95 1.06
C PRO A 460 19.50 -23.32 0.82
N LYS A 461 18.52 -24.12 0.38
CA LYS A 461 17.14 -23.67 0.31
C LYS A 461 16.70 -23.21 1.70
N LYS A 462 16.10 -22.04 1.79
CA LYS A 462 15.54 -21.49 3.04
C LYS A 462 14.05 -21.23 2.85
N ILE A 463 13.25 -21.67 3.82
CA ILE A 463 11.80 -21.49 3.83
C ILE A 463 11.39 -20.74 5.09
N VAL A 464 10.41 -19.86 4.95
CA VAL A 464 9.74 -19.15 6.03
C VAL A 464 8.49 -19.93 6.37
N VAL A 465 8.35 -20.34 7.63
CA VAL A 465 7.16 -21.03 8.12
C VAL A 465 6.46 -20.12 9.11
N LEU A 466 5.19 -19.84 8.86
CA LEU A 466 4.35 -19.06 9.75
C LEU A 466 3.98 -19.90 10.97
N ASP A 467 4.04 -19.29 12.15
CA ASP A 467 3.63 -19.95 13.38
C ASP A 467 2.12 -20.25 13.41
N LYS A 468 1.74 -21.20 14.25
CA LYS A 468 0.36 -21.70 14.30
C LYS A 468 -0.61 -20.59 14.72
N GLY A 469 -1.64 -20.35 13.91
CA GLY A 469 -2.70 -19.38 14.21
C GLY A 469 -2.38 -17.94 13.76
N ILE A 470 -1.27 -17.73 13.05
CA ILE A 470 -0.99 -16.44 12.43
C ILE A 470 -1.89 -16.24 11.21
N GLU A 471 -2.70 -15.18 11.22
CA GLU A 471 -3.55 -14.75 10.09
C GLU A 471 -3.02 -13.50 9.38
N THR A 472 -2.12 -12.77 10.03
CA THR A 472 -1.49 -11.55 9.53
C THR A 472 -0.04 -11.53 9.97
N ILE A 473 0.87 -11.32 9.02
CA ILE A 473 2.29 -11.13 9.31
C ILE A 473 2.65 -9.66 9.30
N SER A 474 3.55 -9.27 10.20
CA SER A 474 3.94 -7.89 10.39
C SER A 474 5.45 -7.77 10.40
N PHE A 475 5.99 -6.80 9.67
CA PHE A 475 7.42 -6.52 9.65
C PHE A 475 7.68 -5.05 9.94
N ARG A 476 8.77 -4.76 10.62
CA ARG A 476 9.39 -3.42 10.59
C ARG A 476 10.66 -3.48 9.75
N LEU A 477 11.04 -2.35 9.17
CA LEU A 477 12.34 -2.20 8.50
C LEU A 477 13.31 -1.56 9.48
N PHE A 478 14.46 -2.19 9.71
CA PHE A 478 15.51 -1.61 10.54
C PHE A 478 16.39 -0.65 9.72
N GLN A 479 17.17 0.21 10.37
CA GLN A 479 18.15 1.09 9.70
C GLN A 479 19.14 0.34 8.80
N SER A 480 19.42 -0.93 9.13
CA SER A 480 20.25 -1.82 8.30
C SER A 480 19.57 -2.24 6.99
N LEU A 481 18.29 -1.88 6.77
CA LEU A 481 17.41 -2.34 5.70
C LEU A 481 17.01 -3.82 5.79
N GLU A 482 17.17 -4.40 6.98
CA GLU A 482 16.69 -5.73 7.33
C GLU A 482 15.20 -5.68 7.70
N MET A 483 14.44 -6.65 7.18
CA MET A 483 13.08 -6.91 7.64
C MET A 483 13.13 -7.65 8.97
N ILE A 484 12.49 -7.10 10.00
CA ILE A 484 12.36 -7.73 11.32
C ILE A 484 10.90 -8.08 11.54
N PRO A 485 10.54 -9.37 11.72
CA PRO A 485 9.17 -9.75 12.01
C PRO A 485 8.74 -9.23 13.38
N LYS A 486 7.44 -8.96 13.54
CA LYS A 486 6.84 -8.76 14.86
C LYS A 486 6.84 -10.10 15.58
N SER A 487 7.41 -10.16 16.78
CA SER A 487 7.53 -11.30 17.72
C SER A 487 6.88 -12.63 17.29
N ASP A 488 7.70 -13.69 17.20
CA ASP A 488 7.31 -15.12 17.08
C ASP A 488 6.18 -15.38 16.05
N GLN A 489 6.24 -14.69 14.92
CA GLN A 489 5.30 -14.89 13.81
C GLN A 489 5.80 -15.91 12.78
N ILE A 490 7.12 -16.11 12.72
CA ILE A 490 7.77 -16.91 11.70
C ILE A 490 8.93 -17.70 12.31
N THR A 491 9.15 -18.89 11.79
CA THR A 491 10.39 -19.67 11.95
C THR A 491 11.04 -19.89 10.59
N ILE A 492 12.35 -19.72 10.51
CA ILE A 492 13.11 -19.99 9.29
C ILE A 492 13.67 -21.41 9.34
N TYR A 493 13.42 -22.19 8.29
CA TYR A 493 14.02 -23.51 8.13
C TYR A 493 15.00 -23.48 6.96
N ALA A 494 16.18 -24.05 7.15
CA ALA A 494 17.16 -24.23 6.09
C ALA A 494 17.26 -25.71 5.72
N GLU A 495 17.47 -25.99 4.45
CA GLU A 495 17.79 -27.33 3.96
C GLU A 495 19.02 -27.90 4.66
N LEU A 496 18.95 -29.17 5.03
CA LEU A 496 20.01 -29.88 5.70
C LEU A 496 21.09 -30.24 4.68
N VAL A 497 22.23 -29.56 4.81
CA VAL A 497 23.41 -29.78 3.97
C VAL A 497 24.42 -30.61 4.76
N LYS A 498 24.97 -31.65 4.13
CA LYS A 498 25.96 -32.54 4.75
C LYS A 498 27.38 -32.10 4.38
N PRO A 499 28.19 -31.63 5.35
CA PRO A 499 29.57 -31.29 5.07
C PRO A 499 30.42 -32.54 4.85
N VAL A 500 31.43 -32.43 4.00
CA VAL A 500 32.51 -33.40 3.82
C VAL A 500 33.84 -32.78 4.23
N GLN A 501 34.72 -33.59 4.81
CA GLN A 501 36.08 -33.13 5.12
C GLN A 501 36.95 -33.26 3.87
N ARG A 502 37.24 -32.13 3.23
CA ARG A 502 38.14 -32.03 2.09
C ARG A 502 38.81 -30.67 2.02
N LYS A 503 39.86 -30.58 1.21
CA LYS A 503 40.47 -29.31 0.80
C LYS A 503 39.69 -28.69 -0.36
N LEU A 504 39.83 -27.37 -0.52
CA LEU A 504 39.29 -26.64 -1.65
C LEU A 504 40.16 -26.84 -2.88
N SER A 505 39.53 -27.00 -4.04
CA SER A 505 40.24 -26.81 -5.32
C SER A 505 40.63 -25.34 -5.50
N LEU A 506 41.58 -25.08 -6.41
CA LEU A 506 41.98 -23.71 -6.73
C LEU A 506 40.80 -22.88 -7.27
N GLU A 507 39.98 -23.47 -8.14
CA GLU A 507 38.81 -22.82 -8.72
C GLU A 507 37.78 -22.43 -7.64
N GLU A 508 37.47 -23.36 -6.73
CA GLU A 508 36.57 -23.10 -5.60
C GLU A 508 37.10 -22.00 -4.67
N ALA A 509 38.40 -22.00 -4.38
CA ALA A 509 39.03 -20.99 -3.54
C ALA A 509 38.97 -19.59 -4.18
N ILE A 510 39.16 -19.50 -5.50
CA ILE A 510 39.04 -18.25 -6.24
C ILE A 510 37.58 -17.76 -6.22
N GLU A 511 36.61 -18.61 -6.52
CA GLU A 511 35.20 -18.24 -6.43
C GLU A 511 34.78 -17.85 -5.01
N PHE A 512 35.34 -18.51 -3.99
CA PHE A 512 35.08 -18.19 -2.60
C PHE A 512 35.68 -16.82 -2.22
N MET A 513 36.89 -16.52 -2.69
CA MET A 513 37.47 -15.18 -2.56
C MET A 513 36.59 -14.12 -3.22
N ILE A 514 36.05 -14.36 -4.42
CA ILE A 514 35.17 -13.42 -5.12
C ILE A 514 33.93 -13.12 -4.28
N ILE A 515 33.24 -14.14 -3.77
CA ILE A 515 32.02 -13.91 -2.99
C ILE A 515 32.32 -13.21 -1.66
N LEU A 516 33.43 -13.52 -0.99
CA LEU A 516 33.84 -12.82 0.25
C LEU A 516 34.23 -11.37 0.00
N GLU A 517 34.89 -11.08 -1.13
CA GLU A 517 35.20 -9.72 -1.54
C GLU A 517 33.92 -8.91 -1.79
N LYS A 518 32.98 -9.46 -2.57
CA LYS A 518 31.72 -8.78 -2.94
C LYS A 518 30.75 -8.64 -1.79
N THR A 519 30.71 -9.61 -0.88
CA THR A 519 29.83 -9.55 0.30
C THR A 519 30.46 -8.76 1.44
N GLY A 520 31.80 -8.70 1.51
CA GLY A 520 32.55 -8.20 2.67
C GLY A 520 32.34 -9.02 3.95
N TYR A 521 31.81 -10.23 3.82
CA TYR A 521 31.61 -11.15 4.94
C TYR A 521 32.97 -11.62 5.47
N ASN A 522 33.11 -11.70 6.79
CA ASN A 522 34.41 -11.94 7.43
C ASN A 522 34.43 -13.11 8.39
N ASP A 523 33.27 -13.65 8.77
CA ASP A 523 33.14 -14.78 9.67
C ASP A 523 32.96 -16.09 8.90
N PHE A 524 33.90 -16.42 8.00
CA PHE A 524 33.74 -17.58 7.12
C PHE A 524 34.37 -18.88 7.64
N PHE A 525 34.67 -18.93 8.94
CA PHE A 525 35.13 -20.14 9.62
C PHE A 525 33.98 -20.87 10.32
N GLY A 526 34.19 -22.13 10.67
CA GLY A 526 33.25 -22.89 11.48
C GLY A 526 31.93 -23.22 10.77
N GLN A 527 30.79 -22.89 11.39
CA GLN A 527 29.46 -23.33 10.92
C GLN A 527 28.82 -22.41 9.88
N ASN A 528 29.52 -21.38 9.43
CA ASN A 528 28.98 -20.39 8.50
C ASN A 528 29.12 -20.84 7.03
N PHE A 529 30.03 -21.79 6.76
CA PHE A 529 30.22 -22.40 5.44
C PHE A 529 30.46 -23.90 5.56
N PHE A 530 29.87 -24.67 4.65
CA PHE A 530 30.11 -26.11 4.54
C PHE A 530 30.72 -26.45 3.19
N TYR A 531 31.78 -27.27 3.22
CA TYR A 531 32.31 -27.90 2.02
C TYR A 531 31.51 -29.17 1.75
N CYS A 532 30.94 -29.28 0.57
CA CYS A 532 30.14 -30.41 0.12
C CYS A 532 30.80 -31.07 -1.09
N GLU A 533 30.30 -32.23 -1.50
CA GLU A 533 30.81 -32.93 -2.69
C GLU A 533 30.66 -32.09 -3.97
N ASP A 534 29.63 -31.24 -4.00
CA ASP A 534 29.21 -30.48 -5.17
C ASP A 534 29.50 -28.97 -5.07
N GLY A 535 30.26 -28.51 -4.07
CA GLY A 535 30.69 -27.11 -3.93
C GLY A 535 30.79 -26.62 -2.48
N ILE A 536 30.72 -25.30 -2.32
CA ILE A 536 30.75 -24.59 -1.04
C ILE A 536 29.37 -24.01 -0.76
N TYR A 537 28.76 -24.39 0.38
CA TYR A 537 27.48 -23.85 0.81
C TYR A 537 27.67 -22.72 1.82
N PHE A 538 27.13 -21.55 1.48
CA PHE A 538 27.04 -20.38 2.35
C PHE A 538 25.85 -20.57 3.31
N ILE A 539 26.13 -21.04 4.52
CA ILE A 539 25.09 -21.43 5.49
C ILE A 539 24.51 -20.19 6.15
N ASP A 540 25.38 -19.36 6.72
CA ASP A 540 24.98 -18.16 7.42
C ASP A 540 24.78 -17.00 6.45
N THR A 541 23.51 -16.65 6.23
CA THR A 541 23.14 -15.58 5.29
C THR A 541 22.42 -14.45 6.00
N GLU A 542 22.75 -14.20 7.26
CA GLU A 542 22.15 -13.11 8.02
C GLU A 542 22.53 -11.76 7.39
N PHE A 543 21.50 -10.97 7.11
CA PHE A 543 21.61 -9.82 6.22
C PHE A 543 22.59 -8.75 6.72
N LYS A 544 22.55 -8.53 8.04
CA LYS A 544 23.29 -7.47 8.73
C LYS A 544 24.81 -7.68 8.70
N ASP A 545 25.27 -8.91 8.46
CA ASP A 545 26.68 -9.29 8.60
C ASP A 545 27.51 -9.02 7.33
N PHE A 546 26.86 -8.77 6.20
CA PHE A 546 27.58 -8.38 4.99
C PHE A 546 28.14 -6.94 5.14
N SER A 547 29.17 -6.57 4.38
CA SER A 547 29.78 -5.23 4.32
C SER A 547 30.53 -4.99 3.00
N PRO A 548 29.82 -4.82 1.87
CA PRO A 548 30.36 -5.03 0.52
C PRO A 548 31.36 -3.94 0.11
N THR A 549 31.35 -2.80 0.82
CA THR A 549 32.25 -1.65 0.62
C THR A 549 33.56 -1.79 1.37
N LYS A 550 33.74 -2.85 2.18
CA LYS A 550 34.92 -3.08 3.01
C LYS A 550 35.32 -4.56 3.02
N PRO A 551 35.73 -5.13 1.87
CA PRO A 551 36.27 -6.49 1.81
C PRO A 551 37.37 -6.69 2.84
N LYS A 552 37.33 -7.81 3.55
CA LYS A 552 38.32 -8.16 4.56
C LYS A 552 39.44 -8.98 3.96
N PHE A 553 40.26 -8.35 3.11
CA PHE A 553 41.38 -9.01 2.43
C PHE A 553 42.31 -9.79 3.38
N GLY A 554 42.59 -9.25 4.58
CA GLY A 554 43.37 -9.97 5.59
C GLY A 554 42.74 -11.30 6.01
N ALA A 555 41.42 -11.35 6.15
CA ALA A 555 40.71 -12.60 6.40
C ALA A 555 40.74 -13.46 5.13
N ILE A 556 40.34 -12.94 3.96
CA ILE A 556 40.32 -13.67 2.67
C ILE A 556 41.65 -14.39 2.38
N LYS A 557 42.80 -13.78 2.72
CA LYS A 557 44.13 -14.38 2.55
C LYS A 557 44.30 -15.73 3.25
N SER A 558 43.61 -15.94 4.36
CA SER A 558 43.64 -17.21 5.13
C SER A 558 43.00 -18.39 4.41
N LEU A 559 42.23 -18.16 3.33
CA LEU A 559 41.70 -19.25 2.50
C LEU A 559 42.81 -20.16 1.97
N LYS A 560 44.04 -19.66 1.82
CA LYS A 560 45.23 -20.45 1.43
C LYS A 560 45.42 -21.70 2.30
N ASP A 561 45.03 -21.64 3.58
CA ASP A 561 45.19 -22.74 4.53
C ASP A 561 44.17 -23.87 4.27
N CYS A 562 43.14 -23.59 3.47
CA CYS A 562 42.12 -24.53 3.03
C CYS A 562 42.46 -25.23 1.68
N LEU A 563 43.54 -24.84 1.00
CA LEU A 563 44.00 -25.45 -0.25
C LEU A 563 45.03 -26.57 -0.03
N GLU A 564 45.29 -27.32 -1.10
CA GLU A 564 46.45 -28.19 -1.24
C GLU A 564 47.74 -27.35 -1.43
N PRO A 565 48.90 -27.78 -0.91
CA PRO A 565 50.14 -26.99 -0.98
C PRO A 565 50.55 -26.54 -2.39
N LYS A 566 50.25 -27.36 -3.41
CA LYS A 566 50.58 -27.07 -4.82
C LYS A 566 49.79 -25.89 -5.43
N ASP A 567 48.65 -25.54 -4.83
CA ASP A 567 47.73 -24.52 -5.36
C ASP A 567 47.82 -23.18 -4.59
N VAL A 568 48.53 -23.17 -3.45
CA VAL A 568 48.68 -22.02 -2.56
C VAL A 568 49.29 -20.81 -3.28
N ASP A 569 50.38 -21.00 -4.03
CA ASP A 569 51.08 -19.89 -4.67
C ASP A 569 50.24 -19.23 -5.76
N LYS A 570 49.51 -20.03 -6.54
CA LYS A 570 48.57 -19.52 -7.57
C LYS A 570 47.40 -18.75 -6.96
N PHE A 571 46.85 -19.26 -5.86
CA PHE A 571 45.81 -18.55 -5.12
C PHE A 571 46.31 -17.20 -4.60
N LEU A 572 47.52 -17.17 -4.04
CA LEU A 572 48.13 -15.94 -3.52
C LEU A 572 48.43 -14.91 -4.62
N GLU A 573 48.82 -15.35 -5.81
CA GLU A 573 49.01 -14.47 -6.97
C GLU A 573 47.70 -13.76 -7.37
N GLU A 574 46.60 -14.50 -7.51
CA GLU A 574 45.29 -13.93 -7.83
C GLU A 574 44.76 -13.04 -6.69
N TYR A 575 45.01 -13.42 -5.43
CA TYR A 575 44.70 -12.60 -4.26
C TYR A 575 45.41 -11.24 -4.29
N GLU A 576 46.73 -11.21 -4.52
CA GLU A 576 47.49 -9.96 -4.53
C GLU A 576 47.07 -9.07 -5.71
N LYS A 577 46.78 -9.65 -6.88
CA LYS A 577 46.23 -8.94 -8.03
C LYS A 577 44.89 -8.26 -7.70
N ARG A 578 43.95 -8.98 -7.09
CA ARG A 578 42.64 -8.43 -6.69
C ARG A 578 42.76 -7.37 -5.62
N LYS A 579 43.60 -7.62 -4.60
CA LYS A 579 43.86 -6.66 -3.54
C LYS A 579 44.46 -5.36 -4.10
N LYS A 580 45.42 -5.47 -5.03
CA LYS A 580 46.02 -4.31 -5.69
C LYS A 580 44.98 -3.51 -6.46
N ASN A 581 44.15 -4.15 -7.30
CA ASN A 581 43.09 -3.47 -8.02
C ASN A 581 42.12 -2.74 -7.08
N TYR A 582 41.76 -3.38 -5.96
CA TYR A 582 40.92 -2.74 -4.93
C TYR A 582 41.62 -1.52 -4.29
N ASP A 583 42.89 -1.66 -3.92
CA ASP A 583 43.68 -0.60 -3.30
C ASP A 583 43.86 0.60 -4.27
N ASP A 584 44.05 0.33 -5.57
CA ASP A 584 44.19 1.34 -6.62
C ASP A 584 42.88 2.16 -6.82
N GLU A 585 41.72 1.54 -6.63
CA GLU A 585 40.40 2.19 -6.76
C GLU A 585 39.88 2.78 -5.43
N LYS A 586 40.53 2.47 -4.30
CA LYS A 586 40.00 2.74 -2.95
C LYS A 586 39.73 4.22 -2.70
N ASP A 587 40.68 5.09 -3.02
CA ASP A 587 40.56 6.52 -2.75
C ASP A 587 39.46 7.17 -3.60
N ALA A 588 39.30 6.72 -4.85
CA ALA A 588 38.21 7.16 -5.73
C ALA A 588 36.84 6.75 -5.17
N ARG A 589 36.71 5.51 -4.69
CA ARG A 589 35.49 5.00 -4.04
C ARG A 589 35.16 5.75 -2.75
N GLU A 590 36.15 5.99 -1.88
CA GLU A 590 35.95 6.75 -0.65
C GLU A 590 35.54 8.20 -0.94
N ALA A 591 36.13 8.83 -1.96
CA ALA A 591 35.76 10.17 -2.42
C ALA A 591 34.33 10.19 -2.99
N GLN A 592 33.95 9.21 -3.80
CA GLN A 592 32.60 9.06 -4.37
C GLN A 592 31.55 8.87 -3.25
N MET A 593 31.81 7.99 -2.29
CA MET A 593 30.95 7.75 -1.12
C MET A 593 30.80 9.01 -0.26
N LYS A 594 31.88 9.78 -0.07
CA LYS A 594 31.83 11.05 0.66
C LYS A 594 30.99 12.08 -0.10
N ALA A 595 31.18 12.19 -1.42
CA ALA A 595 30.39 13.08 -2.26
C ALA A 595 28.90 12.71 -2.22
N TYR A 596 28.55 11.42 -2.27
CA TYR A 596 27.17 10.95 -2.08
C TYR A 596 26.59 11.34 -0.73
N LYS A 597 27.32 11.11 0.37
CA LYS A 597 26.85 11.48 1.71
C LYS A 597 26.62 12.98 1.85
N THR A 598 27.40 13.81 1.17
CA THR A 598 27.23 15.26 1.14
C THR A 598 26.05 15.68 0.27
N ALA A 599 25.94 15.16 -0.94
CA ALA A 599 24.86 15.49 -1.88
C ALA A 599 23.48 15.10 -1.33
N PHE A 600 23.40 13.96 -0.62
CA PHE A 600 22.14 13.40 -0.11
C PHE A 600 22.01 13.50 1.42
N SER A 601 22.74 14.41 2.08
CA SER A 601 22.72 14.53 3.56
C SER A 601 21.35 14.87 4.14
N ASN A 602 20.50 15.57 3.37
CA ASN A 602 19.15 15.96 3.78
C ASN A 602 18.11 14.84 3.58
N PHE A 603 18.28 13.99 2.56
CA PHE A 603 17.40 12.84 2.28
C PHE A 603 17.38 11.83 3.43
N ASN A 604 18.52 11.65 4.10
CA ASN A 604 18.68 10.69 5.20
C ASN A 604 17.89 11.03 6.47
N LYS A 605 17.35 12.26 6.63
CA LYS A 605 16.59 12.64 7.84
C LYS A 605 15.12 12.21 7.80
N ASN A 606 14.53 12.03 6.61
CA ASN A 606 13.09 11.77 6.45
C ASN A 606 12.75 10.40 5.85
N LEU A 607 13.74 9.56 5.55
CA LEU A 607 13.55 8.28 4.88
C LEU A 607 14.19 7.15 5.69
N VAL A 608 13.41 6.09 5.91
CA VAL A 608 13.59 4.91 6.79
C VAL A 608 13.85 5.20 8.28
N GLY A 609 14.71 6.15 8.65
CA GLY A 609 14.99 6.50 10.06
C GLY A 609 13.79 7.02 10.86
N GLY A 610 12.77 7.55 10.18
CA GLY A 610 11.49 7.94 10.80
C GLY A 610 10.50 6.78 11.03
N TYR A 611 10.84 5.56 10.59
CA TYR A 611 9.91 4.42 10.55
C TYR A 611 10.40 3.17 11.30
N ASP A 612 11.53 3.22 12.01
CA ASP A 612 12.05 2.10 12.82
C ASP A 612 11.03 1.55 13.85
N THR A 613 9.97 2.34 14.14
CA THR A 613 8.87 2.01 15.06
C THR A 613 7.60 1.48 14.38
N ASN A 614 7.49 1.55 13.04
CA ASN A 614 6.28 1.20 12.31
C ASN A 614 6.30 -0.24 11.79
N TYR A 615 5.22 -0.98 12.08
CA TYR A 615 5.00 -2.33 11.55
C TYR A 615 4.08 -2.29 10.33
N PHE A 616 4.58 -2.80 9.21
CA PHE A 616 3.80 -3.10 8.01
C PHE A 616 3.13 -4.45 8.17
N SER A 617 1.78 -4.46 8.19
CA SER A 617 1.00 -5.69 8.36
C SER A 617 0.36 -6.14 7.04
N PHE A 618 0.45 -7.45 6.78
CA PHE A 618 0.01 -8.12 5.56
C PHE A 618 -0.88 -9.33 5.93
N PRO A 619 -2.19 -9.27 5.64
CA PRO A 619 -3.08 -10.42 5.77
C PRO A 619 -2.64 -11.58 4.87
N LEU A 620 -2.66 -12.82 5.36
CA LEU A 620 -2.16 -13.95 4.57
C LEU A 620 -2.95 -14.20 3.28
N ASN A 621 -4.26 -13.95 3.32
CA ASN A 621 -5.12 -14.05 2.14
C ASN A 621 -4.79 -13.00 1.06
N SER A 622 -4.10 -11.91 1.40
CA SER A 622 -3.65 -10.92 0.41
C SER A 622 -2.32 -11.29 -0.25
N LEU A 623 -1.62 -12.31 0.26
CA LEU A 623 -0.35 -12.80 -0.28
C LEU A 623 -0.54 -13.98 -1.25
N SER A 624 -1.78 -14.43 -1.44
CA SER A 624 -2.17 -15.58 -2.26
C SER A 624 -2.35 -15.23 -3.73
#